data_AF-A0A8N1S6X9-F1
#
_entry.id   AF-A0A8N1S6X9-F1
#
_cell.length_a   1.000
_cell.length_b   1.000
_cell.length_c   1.000
_cell.angle_alpha   90.00
_cell.angle_beta   90.00
_cell.angle_gamma   90.00
#
_symmetry.space_group_name_H-M   'P 1'
#
loop_
_entity.id
_entity.type
_entity.pdbx_description
1 polymer ?
#
loop_
_entity_poly.entity_id
_entity_poly.type
_entity_poly.pdbx_seq_one_letter_code
_entity_poly.pdbx_strand_id
1 'polypeptide(L)'
;MQLEAVLIDLRDKIPCLQHILRPEYAPYLTTVATALIGWLFISWILRVFSVMWMLFIPLIMSTIASILIYPTIGKWCFQQLEINLEKIINNFVH
;
A
#
# COMPACT_ATOMS: atom_id res chain seq x y z
N MET A 1 6.54 -15.23 -29.80
CA MET A 1 5.61 -15.02 -30.94
C MET A 1 4.93 -13.65 -30.93
N GLN A 2 3.98 -13.30 -30.03
CA GLN A 2 3.34 -11.97 -30.09
C GLN A 2 4.28 -10.80 -29.75
N LEU A 3 5.12 -10.93 -28.72
CA LEU A 3 6.04 -9.86 -28.31
C LEU A 3 7.12 -9.57 -29.36
N GLU A 4 7.64 -10.60 -30.03
CA GLU A 4 8.62 -10.43 -31.12
C GLU A 4 8.02 -9.69 -32.32
N ALA A 5 6.77 -10.00 -32.68
CA ALA A 5 6.07 -9.28 -33.74
C ALA A 5 5.87 -7.79 -33.39
N VAL A 6 5.54 -7.50 -32.12
CA VAL A 6 5.42 -6.13 -31.62
C VAL A 6 6.78 -5.41 -31.59
N LEU A 7 7.85 -6.11 -31.20
CA LEU A 7 9.21 -5.57 -31.21
C LEU A 7 9.67 -5.21 -32.63
N ILE A 8 9.33 -6.06 -33.63
CA ILE A 8 9.65 -5.82 -35.04
C ILE A 8 8.85 -4.64 -35.59
N ASP A 9 7.55 -4.53 -35.27
CA ASP A 9 6.72 -3.38 -35.69
C ASP A 9 7.20 -2.05 -35.08
N LEU A 10 7.57 -2.04 -33.79
CA LEU A 10 8.15 -0.84 -33.15
C LEU A 10 9.54 -0.49 -33.71
N ARG A 11 10.34 -1.52 -34.02
CA ARG A 11 11.65 -1.36 -34.65
C ARG A 11 11.52 -0.67 -36.01
N ASP A 12 10.54 -1.05 -36.82
CA ASP A 12 10.33 -0.48 -38.14
C ASP A 12 9.74 0.93 -38.09
N LYS A 13 8.93 1.24 -37.07
CA LYS A 13 8.40 2.59 -36.84
C LYS A 13 9.41 3.57 -36.25
N ILE A 14 10.40 3.08 -35.51
CA ILE A 14 11.38 3.93 -34.81
C ILE A 14 12.81 3.44 -35.15
N PRO A 15 13.41 3.95 -36.25
CA PRO A 15 14.72 3.49 -36.70
C PRO A 15 15.84 3.73 -35.68
N CYS A 16 15.68 4.73 -34.80
CA CYS A 16 16.63 5.03 -33.72
C CYS A 16 16.76 3.91 -32.69
N LEU A 17 15.74 3.05 -32.55
CA LEU A 17 15.71 1.96 -31.57
C LEU A 17 16.06 0.61 -32.17
N GLN A 18 16.44 0.53 -33.45
CA GLN A 18 16.76 -0.71 -34.16
C GLN A 18 17.82 -1.57 -33.46
N HIS A 19 18.79 -0.95 -32.80
CA HIS A 19 19.83 -1.66 -32.07
C HIS A 19 19.35 -2.24 -30.73
N ILE A 20 18.32 -1.64 -30.11
CA ILE A 20 17.85 -1.98 -28.77
C ILE A 20 16.66 -2.97 -28.86
N LEU A 21 15.79 -2.80 -29.85
CA LEU A 21 14.61 -3.65 -30.09
C LEU A 21 14.92 -4.90 -30.95
N ARG A 22 16.09 -5.53 -30.76
CA ARG A 22 16.31 -6.83 -31.37
C ARG A 22 15.45 -7.90 -30.67
N PRO A 23 14.83 -8.82 -31.42
CA PRO A 23 14.05 -9.91 -30.84
C PRO A 23 14.89 -10.80 -29.89
N GLU A 24 16.20 -10.87 -30.11
CA GLU A 24 17.18 -11.52 -29.22
C GLU A 24 17.17 -10.97 -27.79
N TYR A 25 16.83 -9.68 -27.61
CA TYR A 25 16.74 -9.04 -26.29
C TYR A 25 15.33 -9.05 -25.69
N ALA A 26 14.34 -9.63 -26.38
CA ALA A 26 12.97 -9.76 -25.88
C ALA A 26 12.89 -10.34 -24.44
N PRO A 27 13.59 -11.44 -24.09
CA PRO A 27 13.52 -11.98 -22.73
C PRO A 27 14.20 -11.09 -21.68
N TYR A 28 15.20 -10.30 -22.07
CA TYR A 28 15.84 -9.35 -21.18
C TYR A 28 14.93 -8.15 -20.91
N LEU A 29 14.31 -7.61 -21.97
CA LEU A 29 13.36 -6.50 -21.88
C LEU A 29 12.13 -6.86 -21.03
N THR A 30 11.59 -8.08 -21.16
CA THR A 30 10.49 -8.53 -20.30
C THR A 30 10.91 -8.65 -18.85
N THR A 31 12.12 -9.14 -18.59
CA THR A 31 12.65 -9.26 -17.22
C THR A 31 12.82 -7.88 -16.58
N VAL A 32 13.42 -6.93 -17.30
CA VAL A 32 13.58 -5.54 -16.83
C VAL A 32 12.24 -4.87 -16.60
N ALA A 33 11.29 -5.02 -17.53
CA ALA A 33 9.95 -4.47 -17.38
C ALA A 33 9.22 -5.07 -16.17
N THR A 34 9.31 -6.38 -15.97
CA THR A 34 8.70 -7.07 -14.83
C THR A 34 9.32 -6.61 -13.51
N ALA A 35 10.64 -6.47 -13.45
CA ALA A 35 11.35 -5.96 -12.28
C ALA A 35 10.94 -4.51 -11.95
N LEU A 36 10.83 -3.65 -12.96
CA LEU A 36 10.39 -2.26 -12.79
C LEU A 36 8.94 -2.17 -12.28
N ILE A 37 8.04 -2.99 -12.84
CA ILE A 37 6.64 -3.05 -12.40
C ILE A 37 6.57 -3.53 -10.94
N GLY A 38 7.32 -4.57 -10.59
CA GLY A 38 7.41 -5.06 -9.22
C GLY A 38 7.93 -4.00 -8.25
N TRP A 39 8.99 -3.28 -8.64
CA TRP A 39 9.56 -2.20 -7.84
C TRP A 39 8.57 -1.06 -7.60
N LEU A 40 7.84 -0.65 -8.65
CA LEU A 40 6.81 0.39 -8.55
C LEU A 40 5.68 -0.05 -7.60
N PHE A 41 5.26 -1.31 -7.68
CA PHE A 41 4.20 -1.84 -6.83
C PHE A 41 4.62 -1.85 -5.35
N ILE A 42 5.82 -2.34 -5.05
CA ILE A 42 6.36 -2.35 -3.68
C ILE A 42 6.50 -0.91 -3.15
N SER A 43 7.06 -0.01 -3.96
CA SER A 43 7.23 1.40 -3.60
C SER A 43 5.88 2.07 -3.31
N TRP A 44 4.85 1.74 -4.10
CA TRP A 44 3.50 2.25 -3.89
C TRP A 44 2.90 1.77 -2.57
N ILE A 45 2.98 0.47 -2.29
CA ILE A 45 2.48 -0.10 -1.03
C ILE A 45 3.18 0.56 0.16
N LEU A 46 4.51 0.66 0.11
CA LEU A 46 5.30 1.26 1.19
C LEU A 46 4.91 2.72 1.41
N ARG A 47 4.66 3.47 0.33
CA ARG A 47 4.24 4.87 0.40
C ARG A 47 2.85 5.01 1.00
N VAL A 48 1.88 4.21 0.57
CA VAL A 48 0.52 4.20 1.13
C VAL A 48 0.57 3.88 2.62
N PHE A 49 1.32 2.84 3.00
CA PHE A 49 1.52 2.47 4.39
C PHE A 49 2.12 3.63 5.19
N SER A 50 3.21 4.23 4.71
CA SER A 50 3.86 5.38 5.36
C SER A 50 2.90 6.56 5.59
N VAL A 51 2.05 6.89 4.60
CA VAL A 51 1.05 7.95 4.74
C VAL A 51 0.00 7.59 5.81
N MET A 52 -0.46 6.35 5.86
CA MET A 52 -1.37 5.90 6.91
C MET A 52 -0.72 6.04 8.29
N TRP A 53 0.52 5.58 8.47
CA TRP A 53 1.22 5.73 9.76
C TRP A 53 1.42 7.18 10.17
N MET A 54 1.72 8.06 9.22
CA MET A 54 1.88 9.49 9.49
C MET A 54 0.61 10.13 10.05
N LEU A 55 -0.58 9.60 9.73
CA LEU A 55 -1.86 10.07 10.27
C LEU A 55 -2.24 9.34 11.57
N PHE A 56 -2.04 8.02 11.65
CA PHE A 56 -2.43 7.23 12.81
C PHE A 56 -1.55 7.48 14.04
N ILE A 57 -0.23 7.64 13.87
CA ILE A 57 0.71 7.88 14.98
C ILE A 57 0.33 9.14 15.77
N PRO A 58 0.18 10.35 15.17
CA PRO A 58 -0.18 11.54 15.94
C PRO A 58 -1.57 11.42 16.57
N LEU A 59 -2.52 10.74 15.92
CA LEU A 59 -3.85 10.51 16.47
C LEU A 59 -3.80 9.65 17.74
N ILE A 60 -3.07 8.54 17.69
CA ILE A 60 -2.90 7.63 18.84
C ILE A 60 -2.14 8.35 19.96
N MET A 61 -1.04 9.02 19.63
CA MET A 61 -0.24 9.75 20.61
C MET A 61 -1.04 10.89 21.27
N SER A 62 -1.85 11.62 20.49
CA SER A 62 -2.75 12.64 21.04
C SER A 62 -3.81 12.04 21.96
N THR A 63 -4.36 10.87 21.63
CA THR A 63 -5.37 10.20 22.45
C THR A 63 -4.77 9.74 23.78
N ILE A 64 -3.58 9.12 23.73
CA ILE A 64 -2.84 8.69 24.92
C ILE A 64 -2.48 9.90 25.79
N ALA A 65 -1.98 10.98 25.19
CA ALA A 65 -1.65 12.20 25.91
C ALA A 65 -2.89 12.82 26.59
N SER A 66 -4.03 12.87 25.90
CA SER A 66 -5.29 13.36 26.48
C SER A 66 -5.75 12.53 27.68
N ILE A 67 -5.64 11.19 27.60
CA ILE A 67 -5.97 10.30 28.72
C ILE A 67 -5.02 10.52 29.91
N LEU A 68 -3.73 10.72 29.64
CA LEU A 68 -2.72 10.91 30.67
C LEU A 68 -2.84 12.26 31.38
N ILE A 69 -3.09 13.34 30.63
CA ILE A 69 -3.23 14.71 31.16
C ILE A 69 -4.57 14.89 31.87
N TYR A 70 -5.64 14.30 31.33
CA TYR A 70 -7.00 14.37 31.89
C TYR A 70 -7.50 12.96 32.25
N PRO A 71 -7.07 12.41 33.41
CA PRO A 71 -7.44 11.06 33.83
C PRO A 71 -8.95 10.88 34.03
N THR A 72 -9.70 11.96 34.25
CA THR A 72 -11.17 11.98 34.28
C THR A 72 -11.79 11.60 32.93
N ILE A 73 -11.20 12.04 31.81
CA ILE A 73 -11.65 11.68 30.45
C ILE A 73 -11.33 10.21 30.18
N GLY A 74 -10.15 9.75 30.60
CA GLY A 74 -9.78 8.33 30.53
C GLY A 74 -10.77 7.43 31.27
N LYS A 75 -11.08 7.74 32.54
CA LYS A 75 -12.04 6.98 33.34
C LYS A 75 -13.43 6.91 32.70
N TRP A 76 -13.93 8.05 32.20
CA TRP A 76 -15.21 8.08 31.49
C TRP A 76 -15.19 7.22 30.22
N CYS A 77 -14.11 7.27 29.45
CA CYS A 77 -13.95 6.47 28.23
C CYS A 77 -13.94 4.97 28.53
N PHE A 78 -13.23 4.53 29.58
CA PHE A 78 -13.22 3.12 30.01
C PHE A 78 -14.60 2.66 30.50
N GLN A 79 -15.31 3.49 31.26
CA GLN A 79 -16.68 3.18 31.70
C GLN A 79 -17.65 3.02 30.51
N GLN A 80 -17.55 3.88 29.50
CA GLN A 80 -18.36 3.76 28.28
C GLN A 80 -18.04 2.50 27.47
N LEU A 81 -16.76 2.10 27.44
CA LEU A 81 -16.33 0.87 26.75
C LEU A 81 -16.88 -0.37 27.46
N GLU A 82 -16.81 -0.40 28.79
CA GLU A 82 -17.29 -1.50 29.64
C GLU A 82 -18.81 -1.70 29.49
N ILE A 83 -19.59 -0.62 29.59
CA ILE A 83 -21.05 -0.66 29.44
C ILE A 83 -21.46 -1.17 28.05
N ASN A 84 -20.75 -0.74 26.99
CA ASN A 84 -21.05 -1.20 25.63
C ASN A 84 -20.65 -2.66 25.41
N LEU A 85 -19.52 -3.10 25.95
CA LEU A 85 -19.10 -4.51 25.89
C LEU A 85 -20.09 -5.42 26.60
N GLU A 86 -20.55 -5.05 27.79
CA GLU A 86 -21.56 -5.79 28.55
C GLU A 86 -22.87 -5.90 27.75
N LYS A 87 -23.31 -4.80 27.11
CA LYS A 87 -24.48 -4.79 26.22
C LYS A 87 -24.32 -5.71 25.02
N ILE A 88 -23.14 -5.72 24.40
CA ILE A 88 -22.84 -6.57 23.24
C ILE A 88 -22.85 -8.04 23.66
N ILE A 89 -22.20 -8.38 24.78
CA ILE A 89 -22.17 -9.75 25.31
C ILE A 89 -23.57 -10.23 25.68
N ASN A 90 -24.36 -9.41 26.37
CA ASN A 90 -25.74 -9.76 26.72
C ASN A 90 -26.62 -9.97 25.48
N ASN A 91 -26.45 -9.17 24.43
CA ASN A 91 -27.13 -9.39 23.14
C ASN A 91 -26.62 -10.62 22.38
N PHE A 92 -25.44 -11.14 22.69
CA PHE A 92 -24.86 -12.32 22.03
C PHE A 92 -25.22 -13.63 22.74
N VAL A 93 -25.52 -13.56 24.04
CA VAL A 93 -25.87 -14.70 24.90
C VAL A 93 -27.39 -14.96 24.95
N HIS A 94 -28.22 -13.96 24.61
CA HIS A 94 -29.67 -14.11 24.39
C HIS A 94 -30.00 -14.46 22.94
#